data_AF-A0A2T2SC35-F1
#
_entry.id   AF-A0A2T2SC35-F1
#
_cell.length_a   1.000
_cell.length_b   1.000
_cell.length_c   1.000
_cell.angle_alpha   90.00
_cell.angle_beta   90.00
_cell.angle_gamma   90.00
#
_symmetry.space_group_name_H-M   'P 1'
#
loop_
_entity.id
_entity.type
_entity.pdbx_description
1 polymer ?
#
loop_
_entity_poly.entity_id
_entity_poly.type
_entity_poly.pdbx_seq_one_letter_code
_entity_poly.pdbx_strand_id
1 'polypeptide(L)'
;MERGEPLTDADRGPWLRALRDFIADRLAAGEPAVVTCSALKASYRNTLLEGLDDADLVYLRGSYELVRRRLEARTDHFFDAELLESQFETLEEPGPDEALIVDIDAPPDALVRTIQRKLTGLPDPSQEGA
;
A
#
# COMPACT_ATOMS: atom_id res chain seq x y z
N MET A 1 -19.31 -0.08 -8.82
CA MET A 1 -19.75 0.87 -7.78
C MET A 1 -20.62 1.92 -8.47
N GLU A 2 -21.91 2.02 -8.13
CA GLU A 2 -22.87 2.89 -8.85
C GLU A 2 -23.77 3.75 -7.94
N ARG A 3 -23.72 3.60 -6.60
CA ARG A 3 -24.70 4.23 -5.68
C ARG A 3 -24.14 5.12 -4.56
N GLY A 4 -22.83 5.35 -4.49
CA GLY A 4 -22.24 6.30 -3.53
C GLY A 4 -22.26 5.86 -2.06
N GLU A 5 -22.67 4.63 -1.74
CA GLU A 5 -22.63 4.09 -0.38
C GLU A 5 -21.21 3.57 -0.05
N PRO A 6 -20.61 3.98 1.08
CA PRO A 6 -19.33 3.44 1.53
C PRO A 6 -19.43 1.94 1.78
N LEU A 7 -18.49 1.16 1.25
CA LEU A 7 -18.41 -0.28 1.55
C LEU A 7 -18.20 -0.49 3.06
N THR A 8 -18.89 -1.48 3.62
CA THR A 8 -18.63 -1.94 4.99
C THR A 8 -17.46 -2.92 5.02
N ASP A 9 -16.92 -3.21 6.20
CA ASP A 9 -15.89 -4.23 6.38
C ASP A 9 -16.37 -5.61 5.89
N ALA A 10 -17.65 -5.93 6.08
CA ALA A 10 -18.26 -7.17 5.61
C ALA A 10 -18.27 -7.27 4.07
N ASP A 11 -18.49 -6.14 3.39
CA ASP A 11 -18.45 -6.07 1.93
C ASP A 11 -17.03 -6.20 1.37
N ARG A 12 -16.02 -5.79 2.14
CA ARG A 12 -14.61 -5.88 1.75
C ARG A 12 -14.05 -7.28 1.88
N GLY A 13 -14.57 -8.11 2.78
CA GLY A 13 -14.06 -9.46 3.07
C GLY A 13 -13.91 -10.36 1.83
N PRO A 14 -14.95 -10.54 0.99
CA PRO A 14 -14.84 -11.33 -0.24
C PRO A 14 -13.81 -10.78 -1.23
N TRP A 15 -13.70 -9.46 -1.34
CA TRP A 15 -12.72 -8.81 -2.21
C TRP A 15 -11.28 -9.02 -1.72
N LEU A 16 -11.03 -8.89 -0.42
CA LEU A 16 -9.71 -9.15 0.17
C LEU A 16 -9.28 -10.61 -0.04
N ARG A 17 -10.20 -11.57 0.12
CA ARG A 17 -9.92 -12.99 -0.16
C ARG A 17 -9.62 -13.24 -1.64
N ALA A 18 -10.40 -12.65 -2.55
CA ALA A 18 -10.13 -12.78 -3.98
C ALA A 18 -8.76 -12.19 -4.37
N LEU A 19 -8.36 -11.09 -3.71
CA LEU A 19 -7.04 -10.49 -3.93
C LEU A 19 -5.92 -11.36 -3.37
N ARG A 20 -6.10 -11.94 -2.18
CA ARG A 20 -5.20 -12.93 -1.61
C ARG A 20 -5.02 -14.13 -2.53
N ASP A 21 -6.11 -14.70 -3.03
CA ASP A 21 -6.06 -15.87 -3.92
C ASP A 21 -5.35 -15.54 -5.23
N PHE A 22 -5.57 -14.34 -5.78
CA PHE A 22 -4.80 -13.86 -6.93
C PHE A 22 -3.30 -13.79 -6.65
N ILE A 23 -2.88 -13.27 -5.48
CA ILE A 23 -1.47 -13.21 -5.09
C ILE A 23 -0.90 -14.63 -4.95
N ALA A 24 -1.63 -15.54 -4.29
CA ALA A 24 -1.24 -16.93 -4.11
C ALA A 24 -1.02 -17.65 -5.45
N ASP A 25 -1.91 -17.45 -6.42
CA ASP A 25 -1.79 -18.04 -7.76
C ASP A 25 -0.53 -17.55 -8.51
N ARG A 26 -0.15 -16.28 -8.33
CA ARG A 26 1.06 -15.70 -8.95
C ARG A 26 2.31 -16.26 -8.32
N LEU A 27 2.34 -16.35 -6.98
CA LEU A 27 3.44 -16.98 -6.24
C LEU A 27 3.61 -18.45 -6.64
N ALA A 28 2.52 -19.21 -6.72
CA ALA A 28 2.55 -20.61 -7.14
C ALA A 28 3.06 -20.80 -8.59
N ALA A 29 2.82 -19.82 -9.46
CA ALA A 29 3.34 -19.80 -10.83
C ALA A 29 4.80 -19.32 -10.93
N GLY A 30 5.41 -18.83 -9.85
CA GLY A 30 6.73 -18.21 -9.86
C GLY A 30 6.76 -16.88 -10.64
N GLU A 31 5.62 -16.20 -10.76
CA GLU A 31 5.48 -14.96 -11.52
C GLU A 31 5.49 -13.75 -10.58
N PRO A 32 6.36 -12.75 -10.79
CA PRO A 32 6.37 -11.55 -9.97
C PRO A 32 5.10 -10.72 -10.20
N ALA A 33 4.52 -10.20 -9.12
CA ALA A 33 3.34 -9.34 -9.16
C ALA A 33 3.48 -8.16 -8.19
N VAL A 34 2.89 -7.02 -8.57
CA VAL A 34 2.71 -5.87 -7.68
C VAL A 34 1.23 -5.52 -7.67
N VAL A 35 0.66 -5.43 -6.47
CA VAL A 35 -0.75 -5.17 -6.25
C VAL A 35 -0.91 -3.93 -5.39
N THR A 36 -1.87 -3.07 -5.73
CA THR A 36 -2.22 -1.90 -4.92
C THR A 36 -3.52 -2.15 -4.17
N CYS A 37 -3.49 -1.93 -2.85
CA CYS A 37 -4.64 -2.06 -1.98
C CYS A 37 -4.47 -1.05 -0.84
N SER A 38 -5.55 -0.36 -0.43
CA SER A 38 -5.46 0.59 0.69
C SER A 38 -5.19 -0.11 2.01
N ALA A 39 -5.72 -1.33 2.20
CA ALA A 39 -5.45 -2.23 3.34
C ALA A 39 -5.31 -1.51 4.70
N LEU A 40 -6.23 -0.55 4.95
CA LEU A 40 -6.08 0.45 6.01
C LEU A 40 -6.06 -0.15 7.41
N LYS A 41 -6.76 -1.27 7.63
CA LYS A 41 -6.84 -1.96 8.92
C LYS A 41 -5.89 -3.15 8.98
N ALA A 42 -5.35 -3.44 10.16
CA ALA A 42 -4.52 -4.61 10.41
C ALA A 42 -5.27 -5.92 10.05
N SER A 43 -6.57 -6.00 10.33
CA SER A 43 -7.40 -7.16 9.96
C SER A 43 -7.44 -7.41 8.45
N TYR A 44 -7.37 -6.35 7.63
CA TYR A 44 -7.33 -6.48 6.17
C TYR A 44 -5.99 -7.01 5.70
N ARG A 45 -4.90 -6.50 6.27
CA ARG A 45 -3.52 -6.93 5.96
C ARG A 45 -3.30 -8.39 6.36
N ASN A 46 -3.77 -8.78 7.54
CA ASN A 46 -3.76 -10.18 7.98
C ASN A 46 -4.49 -11.08 6.99
N THR A 47 -5.66 -10.68 6.50
CA THR A 47 -6.42 -11.47 5.50
C THR A 47 -5.65 -11.56 4.18
N LEU A 48 -4.99 -10.49 3.75
CA LEU A 48 -4.26 -10.45 2.48
C LEU A 48 -3.00 -11.31 2.47
N LEU A 49 -2.29 -11.37 3.60
CA LEU A 49 -0.99 -12.04 3.72
C LEU A 49 -1.09 -13.42 4.39
N GLU A 50 -2.29 -13.86 4.77
CA GLU A 50 -2.48 -15.13 5.47
C GLU A 50 -1.92 -16.32 4.67
N GLY A 51 -0.83 -16.90 5.18
CA GLY A 51 -0.14 -18.05 4.59
C GLY A 51 0.71 -17.71 3.36
N LEU A 52 1.04 -16.44 3.14
CA LEU A 52 1.86 -15.97 2.02
C LEU A 52 3.21 -15.42 2.53
N ASP A 53 4.10 -16.31 2.95
CA ASP A 53 5.41 -15.94 3.54
C ASP A 53 6.36 -15.24 2.54
N ASP A 54 6.14 -15.43 1.24
CA ASP A 54 6.92 -14.82 0.15
C ASP A 54 6.31 -13.50 -0.38
N ALA A 55 5.31 -12.94 0.31
CA ALA A 55 4.67 -11.68 -0.06
C ALA A 55 5.05 -10.54 0.90
N ASP A 56 5.69 -9.49 0.36
CA ASP A 56 6.02 -8.29 1.11
C ASP A 56 4.91 -7.23 1.06
N LEU A 57 4.67 -6.57 2.19
CA LEU A 57 3.82 -5.39 2.26
C LEU A 57 4.66 -4.11 2.27
N VAL A 58 4.31 -3.17 1.38
CA VAL A 58 4.94 -1.84 1.34
C VAL A 58 3.94 -0.78 1.77
N TYR A 59 4.22 -0.09 2.87
CA TYR A 59 3.41 1.02 3.35
C TYR A 59 4.02 2.36 2.90
N LEU A 60 3.29 3.04 2.02
CA LEU A 60 3.62 4.37 1.53
C LEU A 60 3.12 5.44 2.51
N ARG A 61 3.94 5.79 3.48
CA ARG A 61 3.60 6.73 4.56
C ARG A 61 3.70 8.16 4.08
N GLY A 62 2.69 8.98 4.40
CA GLY A 62 2.70 10.41 4.13
C GLY A 62 1.76 11.16 5.06
N SER A 63 2.09 12.41 5.37
CA SER A 63 1.20 13.24 6.19
C SER A 63 -0.10 13.56 5.44
N TYR A 64 -1.16 13.83 6.20
CA TYR A 64 -2.44 14.25 5.65
C TYR A 64 -2.28 15.47 4.73
N GLU A 65 -1.50 16.47 5.15
CA GLU A 65 -1.28 17.71 4.39
C GLU A 65 -0.56 17.45 3.06
N LEU A 66 0.43 16.54 3.06
CA LEU A 66 1.16 16.16 1.87
C LEU A 66 0.25 15.46 0.85
N VAL A 67 -0.54 14.49 1.31
CA VAL A 67 -1.46 13.74 0.46
C VAL A 67 -2.55 14.66 -0.08
N ARG A 68 -3.15 15.49 0.78
CA ARG A 68 -4.14 16.51 0.38
C ARG A 68 -3.60 17.42 -0.70
N ARG A 69 -2.43 18.03 -0.48
CA ARG A 69 -1.78 18.92 -1.46
C ARG A 69 -1.54 18.22 -2.81
N ARG A 70 -1.12 16.95 -2.79
CA ARG A 70 -0.89 16.16 -4.01
C ARG A 70 -2.17 15.84 -4.76
N LEU A 71 -3.27 15.61 -4.05
CA LEU A 71 -4.58 15.36 -4.66
C LEU A 71 -5.18 16.64 -5.23
N GLU A 72 -5.08 17.77 -4.52
CA GLU A 72 -5.54 19.10 -4.99
C GLU A 72 -4.81 19.58 -6.24
N ALA A 73 -3.55 19.19 -6.41
CA ALA A 73 -2.76 19.53 -7.60
C ALA A 73 -3.16 18.72 -8.86
N ARG A 74 -4.00 17.68 -8.74
CA ARG A 74 -4.44 16.87 -9.89
C ARG A 74 -5.58 17.58 -10.61
N THR A 75 -5.40 17.81 -11.91
CA THR A 75 -6.40 18.49 -12.75
C THR A 75 -7.47 17.57 -13.34
N ASP A 76 -7.23 16.25 -13.39
CA ASP A 76 -8.09 15.27 -14.10
C ASP A 76 -8.94 14.38 -13.17
N HIS A 77 -8.93 14.61 -11.85
CA HIS A 77 -9.71 13.80 -10.91
C HIS A 77 -10.42 14.66 -9.88
N PHE A 78 -11.71 14.38 -9.64
CA PHE A 78 -12.47 14.96 -8.54
C PHE A 78 -11.82 14.56 -7.22
N PHE A 79 -11.39 15.54 -6.44
CA PHE A 79 -10.87 15.35 -5.09
C PHE A 79 -12.01 15.45 -4.09
N ASP A 80 -12.20 14.41 -3.30
CA ASP A 80 -13.12 14.38 -2.17
C ASP A 80 -12.32 14.44 -0.86
N ALA A 81 -12.38 15.59 -0.19
CA ALA A 81 -11.68 15.82 1.07
C ALA A 81 -12.24 14.97 2.21
N GLU A 82 -13.56 14.73 2.23
CA GLU A 82 -14.22 13.91 3.26
C GLU A 82 -13.77 12.45 3.12
N LEU A 83 -13.59 11.98 1.88
CA LEU A 83 -13.00 10.67 1.64
C LEU A 83 -11.58 10.58 2.19
N LEU A 84 -10.72 11.57 1.94
CA LEU A 84 -9.36 11.58 2.47
C LEU A 84 -9.33 11.54 4.00
N GLU A 85 -10.16 12.35 4.65
CA GLU A 85 -10.30 12.38 6.11
C GLU A 85 -10.70 10.99 6.64
N SER A 86 -11.75 10.39 6.08
CA SER A 86 -12.21 9.06 6.50
C SER A 86 -11.14 7.95 6.31
N GLN A 87 -10.28 8.06 5.29
CA GLN A 87 -9.19 7.10 5.08
C GLN A 87 -8.14 7.22 6.18
N PHE A 88 -7.76 8.44 6.58
CA PHE A 88 -6.81 8.67 7.65
C PHE A 88 -7.37 8.30 9.02
N GLU A 89 -8.67 8.53 9.27
CA GLU A 89 -9.33 8.07 10.49
C GLU A 89 -9.39 6.54 10.58
N THR A 90 -9.52 5.85 9.45
CA THR A 90 -9.58 4.38 9.37
C THR A 90 -8.19 3.73 9.41
N LEU A 91 -7.12 4.49 9.14
CA LEU A 91 -5.78 3.97 9.00
C LEU A 91 -5.21 3.50 10.34
N GLU A 92 -4.95 2.20 10.43
CA GLU A 92 -4.16 1.58 11.48
C GLU A 92 -2.74 1.41 10.93
N GLU A 93 -1.83 2.34 11.23
CA GLU A 93 -0.47 2.32 10.67
C GLU A 93 0.25 1.00 10.98
N PRO A 94 0.80 0.30 9.95
CA PRO A 94 1.53 -0.93 10.17
C PRO A 94 2.87 -0.67 10.85
N GLY A 95 3.28 -1.59 11.71
CA GLY A 95 4.59 -1.57 12.35
C GLY A 95 5.73 -2.00 11.41
N PRO A 96 6.99 -1.77 11.79
CA PRO A 96 8.16 -2.18 11.00
C PRO A 96 8.29 -3.70 10.85
N ASP A 97 7.68 -4.48 11.75
CA ASP A 97 7.64 -5.95 11.67
C ASP A 97 6.53 -6.46 10.72
N GLU A 98 5.61 -5.59 10.32
CA GLU A 98 4.46 -5.92 9.46
C GLU A 98 4.66 -5.43 8.02
N ALA A 99 5.33 -4.30 7.82
CA ALA A 99 5.48 -3.69 6.51
C ALA A 99 6.80 -2.96 6.32
N LEU A 100 7.23 -2.90 5.07
CA LEU A 100 8.25 -1.98 4.61
C LEU A 100 7.71 -0.55 4.55
N ILE A 101 8.07 0.27 5.53
CA ILE A 101 7.65 1.68 5.58
C ILE A 101 8.54 2.53 4.66
N VAL A 102 7.90 3.31 3.78
CA VAL A 102 8.54 4.23 2.84
C VAL A 102 7.81 5.57 2.85
N ASP A 103 8.51 6.63 3.25
CA ASP A 103 7.98 7.99 3.23
C ASP A 103 7.85 8.51 1.80
N ILE A 104 6.69 9.07 1.47
CA ILE A 104 6.37 9.49 0.11
C ILE A 104 6.91 10.89 -0.23
N ASP A 105 7.79 11.48 0.56
CA ASP A 105 8.30 12.85 0.37
C ASP A 105 9.14 13.02 -0.91
N ALA A 106 9.69 11.92 -1.44
CA ALA A 106 10.49 11.91 -2.65
C ALA A 106 9.65 11.71 -3.94
N PRO A 107 10.21 12.01 -5.12
CA PRO A 107 9.58 11.69 -6.41
C PRO A 107 9.39 10.17 -6.59
N PRO A 108 8.37 9.73 -7.35
CA PRO A 108 8.06 8.31 -7.55
C PRO A 108 9.26 7.44 -7.94
N ASP A 109 10.11 7.90 -8.86
CA ASP A 109 11.28 7.14 -9.31
C ASP A 109 12.28 6.86 -8.18
N ALA A 110 12.42 7.80 -7.24
CA ALA A 110 13.30 7.62 -6.08
C ALA A 110 12.69 6.65 -5.05
N LEU A 111 11.36 6.67 -4.90
CA LEU A 111 10.63 5.73 -4.05
C LEU A 111 10.72 4.30 -4.60
N VAL A 112 10.52 4.12 -5.91
CA VAL A 112 10.65 2.81 -6.57
C VAL A 112 12.04 2.23 -6.37
N ARG A 113 13.10 3.02 -6.60
CA ARG A 113 14.49 2.57 -6.34
C ARG A 113 14.71 2.17 -4.88
N THR A 114 14.13 2.94 -3.96
CA THR A 114 14.22 2.64 -2.52
C THR A 114 13.53 1.31 -2.19
N ILE A 115 12.32 1.08 -2.70
CA ILE A 115 11.55 -0.14 -2.50
C ILE A 115 12.30 -1.35 -3.07
N GLN A 116 12.70 -1.28 -4.34
CA GLN A 116 13.44 -2.35 -5.01
C GLN A 116 14.67 -2.78 -4.19
N ARG A 117 15.48 -1.81 -3.76
CA ARG A 117 16.68 -2.08 -2.97
C ARG A 117 16.39 -2.77 -1.64
N LYS A 118 15.37 -2.30 -0.92
CA LYS A 118 15.00 -2.88 0.38
C LYS A 118 14.44 -4.31 0.22
N LEU A 119 13.66 -4.57 -0.84
CA LEU A 119 13.12 -5.91 -1.13
C LEU A 119 14.20 -6.90 -1.60
N THR A 120 15.20 -6.44 -2.35
CA THR A 120 16.29 -7.32 -2.85
C THR A 120 17.50 -7.39 -1.93
N GLY A 121 17.48 -6.72 -0.78
CA GLY A 121 18.62 -6.67 0.16
C GLY A 121 19.89 -6.01 -0.40
N LEU A 122 19.77 -5.14 -1.41
CA LEU A 122 20.93 -4.48 -2.02
C LEU A 122 21.43 -3.32 -1.12
N PRO A 123 22.74 -3.10 -1.00
CA PRO A 123 23.30 -2.00 -0.20
C PRO A 123 22.98 -0.61 -0.80
N ASP A 124 23.04 0.43 0.03
CA ASP A 124 22.90 1.83 -0.40
C ASP A 124 24.22 2.32 -1.02
N PRO A 125 24.26 2.79 -2.29
CA PRO A 125 25.49 3.31 -2.91
C PRO A 125 26.06 4.53 -2.17
N SER A 126 25.27 5.19 -1.34
CA SER A 126 25.73 6.25 -0.42
C SER A 126 26.66 5.74 0.70
N GLN A 127 26.72 4.42 0.92
CA GLN A 127 27.55 3.74 1.92
C GLN A 127 28.81 3.09 1.31
N GLU A 128 29.01 3.11 -0.02
CA GLU A 128 30.19 2.54 -0.70
C GLU A 128 31.39 3.50 -0.80
N GLY A 129 31.36 4.61 -0.04
CA GLY A 129 32.35 5.69 -0.13
C GLY A 129 32.96 6.14 1.20
N ALA A 130 33.21 5.23 2.15
CA ALA A 130 33.97 5.50 3.37
C ALA A 130 35.17 4.56 3.51
#